data_AF-T0HTF4-F1
#
_entry.id   AF-T0HTF4-F1
#
_cell.length_a   1.000
_cell.length_b   1.000
_cell.length_c   1.000
_cell.angle_alpha   90.00
_cell.angle_beta   90.00
_cell.angle_gamma   90.00
#
_symmetry.space_group_name_H-M   'P 1'
#
loop_
_entity.id
_entity.type
_entity.pdbx_description
1 polymer ?
#
loop_
_entity_poly.entity_id
_entity_poly.type
_entity_poly.pdbx_seq_one_letter_code
_entity_poly.pdbx_strand_id
1 'polypeptide(L)'
;ATAKSALPFGFEYALDCDRLRPGEFGGGYVVIREDGLEFAGSSRLLDRAIARGHHEGVDGYVLVTRDAEAGLLFWNSHSGFGSLAGATVFSEAEAANFDPPIADDQPEWLALPAPLN
;
A
#
# COMPACT_ATOMS: atom_id res chain seq x y z
N ALA A 1 1.39 -11.11 -35.34
CA ALA A 1 1.45 -9.89 -34.51
C ALA A 1 1.05 -10.28 -33.10
N THR A 2 1.85 -9.94 -32.09
CA THR A 2 1.53 -10.21 -30.68
C THR A 2 0.89 -8.95 -30.09
N ALA A 3 -0.27 -9.08 -29.44
CA ALA A 3 -0.92 -7.94 -28.80
C ALA A 3 -0.08 -7.44 -27.62
N LYS A 4 0.01 -6.11 -27.44
CA LYS A 4 0.64 -5.52 -26.25
C LYS A 4 -0.21 -5.83 -25.01
N SER A 5 0.44 -6.15 -23.90
CA SER A 5 -0.21 -6.35 -22.61
C SER A 5 -0.97 -5.09 -22.20
N ALA A 6 -2.20 -5.24 -21.71
CA ALA A 6 -3.03 -4.15 -21.20
C ALA A 6 -2.82 -3.92 -19.68
N LEU A 7 -1.73 -4.46 -19.11
CA LEU A 7 -1.44 -4.35 -17.68
C LEU A 7 -0.84 -2.98 -17.32
N PRO A 8 -1.16 -2.45 -16.13
CA PRO A 8 -2.16 -2.97 -15.19
C PRO A 8 -3.59 -2.66 -15.66
N PHE A 9 -4.53 -3.58 -15.38
CA PHE A 9 -5.97 -3.33 -15.52
C PHE A 9 -6.74 -3.94 -14.35
N GLY A 10 -8.01 -3.56 -14.20
CA GLY A 10 -8.83 -4.06 -13.11
C GLY A 10 -10.31 -3.94 -13.41
N PHE A 11 -11.12 -4.46 -12.49
CA PHE A 11 -12.57 -4.35 -12.51
C PHE A 11 -13.12 -4.30 -11.09
N GLU A 12 -14.26 -3.63 -10.95
CA GLU A 12 -15.05 -3.62 -9.73
C GLU A 12 -16.18 -4.64 -9.84
N TYR A 13 -16.61 -5.17 -8.70
CA TYR A 13 -17.75 -6.07 -8.62
C TYR A 13 -18.62 -5.71 -7.42
N ALA A 14 -19.90 -6.05 -7.51
CA ALA A 14 -20.85 -6.01 -6.42
C ALA A 14 -21.53 -7.37 -6.32
N LEU A 15 -21.71 -7.84 -5.09
CA LEU A 15 -22.53 -9.01 -4.80
C LEU A 15 -23.81 -8.51 -4.16
N ASP A 16 -24.96 -8.85 -4.76
CA ASP A 16 -26.27 -8.55 -4.22
C ASP A 16 -26.99 -9.83 -3.74
N CYS A 17 -28.03 -9.65 -2.94
CA CYS A 17 -28.93 -10.75 -2.58
C CYS A 17 -30.34 -10.23 -2.30
N ASP A 18 -31.35 -11.05 -2.57
CA ASP A 18 -32.77 -10.71 -2.39
C ASP A 18 -33.15 -10.46 -0.91
N ARG A 19 -32.30 -10.85 0.04
CA ARG A 19 -32.48 -10.66 1.49
C ARG A 19 -31.22 -10.10 2.14
N LEU A 20 -30.82 -8.91 1.72
CA LEU A 20 -29.64 -8.21 2.24
C LEU A 20 -29.66 -8.16 3.78
N ARG A 21 -28.59 -8.68 4.38
CA ARG A 21 -28.28 -8.48 5.79
C ARG A 21 -27.01 -7.64 5.93
N PRO A 22 -26.96 -6.69 6.88
CA PRO A 22 -25.76 -5.90 7.11
C PRO A 22 -24.53 -6.80 7.30
N GLY A 23 -23.49 -6.56 6.50
CA GLY A 23 -22.21 -7.26 6.59
C GLY A 23 -22.11 -8.60 5.87
N GLU A 24 -23.18 -9.14 5.28
CA GLU A 24 -23.15 -10.45 4.60
C GLU A 24 -22.72 -10.37 3.12
N PHE A 25 -22.93 -9.23 2.45
CA PHE A 25 -22.59 -9.04 1.04
C PHE A 25 -21.91 -7.69 0.83
N GLY A 26 -20.86 -7.70 0.02
CA GLY A 26 -20.06 -6.53 -0.31
C GLY A 26 -19.46 -6.68 -1.69
N GLY A 27 -19.18 -5.54 -2.29
CA GLY A 27 -18.41 -5.49 -3.53
C GLY A 27 -16.91 -5.45 -3.27
N GLY A 28 -16.18 -5.06 -4.29
CA GLY A 28 -14.75 -4.89 -4.20
C GLY A 28 -14.15 -4.61 -5.56
N TYR A 29 -12.83 -4.71 -5.62
CA TYR A 29 -12.10 -4.64 -6.87
C TYR A 29 -11.09 -5.77 -6.97
N VAL A 30 -10.68 -6.02 -8.21
CA VAL A 30 -9.51 -6.82 -8.55
C VAL A 30 -8.58 -5.97 -9.41
N VAL A 31 -7.30 -5.89 -9.03
CA VAL A 31 -6.25 -5.34 -9.89
C VAL A 31 -5.35 -6.47 -10.35
N ILE A 32 -5.09 -6.50 -11.66
CA ILE A 32 -4.23 -7.45 -12.31
C ILE A 32 -2.97 -6.70 -12.74
N ARG A 33 -1.82 -7.17 -12.24
CA ARG A 33 -0.49 -6.65 -12.53
C ARG A 33 0.36 -7.75 -13.18
N GLU A 34 1.53 -7.40 -13.68
CA GLU A 34 2.47 -8.39 -14.25
C GLU A 34 2.96 -9.40 -13.19
N ASP A 35 3.05 -8.95 -11.94
CA ASP A 35 3.59 -9.69 -10.80
C ASP A 35 2.53 -10.36 -9.92
N GLY A 36 1.23 -10.13 -10.16
CA GLY A 36 0.18 -10.80 -9.41
C GLY A 36 -1.22 -10.20 -9.49
N LEU A 37 -2.08 -10.69 -8.60
CA LEU A 37 -3.47 -10.28 -8.41
C LEU A 37 -3.63 -9.62 -7.04
N GLU A 38 -4.29 -8.46 -7.00
CA GLU A 38 -4.67 -7.78 -5.78
C GLU A 38 -6.20 -7.80 -5.64
N PHE A 39 -6.69 -8.21 -4.47
CA PHE A 39 -8.11 -8.22 -4.14
C PHE A 39 -8.37 -7.32 -2.92
N ALA A 40 -9.39 -6.47 -3.01
CA ALA A 40 -9.90 -5.75 -1.84
C ALA A 40 -11.43 -5.71 -1.85
N GLY A 41 -12.03 -6.06 -0.72
CA GLY A 41 -13.48 -5.98 -0.51
C GLY A 41 -13.87 -4.64 0.12
N SER A 42 -15.10 -4.21 -0.15
CA SER A 42 -15.67 -2.97 0.39
C SER A 42 -15.65 -2.92 1.92
N SER A 43 -15.81 -4.06 2.60
CA SER A 43 -15.68 -4.16 4.06
C SER A 43 -14.28 -3.79 4.54
N ARG A 44 -13.24 -4.35 3.93
CA ARG A 44 -11.84 -4.03 4.26
C ARG A 44 -11.52 -2.55 4.02
N LEU A 45 -12.06 -1.98 2.94
CA LEU A 45 -11.89 -0.55 2.64
C LEU A 45 -12.60 0.33 3.68
N LEU A 46 -13.80 -0.05 4.12
CA LEU A 46 -14.53 0.61 5.21
C LEU A 46 -13.76 0.53 6.52
N ASP A 47 -13.24 -0.64 6.88
CA ASP A 47 -12.45 -0.84 8.10
C ASP A 47 -11.21 0.05 8.11
N ARG A 48 -10.48 0.14 6.98
CA ARG A 48 -9.35 1.08 6.84
C ARG A 48 -9.80 2.53 6.95
N ALA A 49 -10.91 2.90 6.32
CA ALA A 49 -11.44 4.26 6.38
C ALA A 49 -11.78 4.68 7.82
N ILE A 50 -12.37 3.78 8.61
CA ILE A 50 -12.66 4.00 10.04
C ILE A 50 -11.35 4.06 10.84
N ALA A 51 -10.43 3.12 10.62
CA ALA A 51 -9.18 3.05 11.37
C ALA A 51 -8.32 4.31 11.22
N ARG A 52 -8.33 4.97 10.06
CA ARG A 52 -7.62 6.24 9.81
C ARG A 52 -8.03 7.37 10.76
N GLY A 53 -9.25 7.34 11.30
CA GLY A 53 -9.71 8.31 12.30
C GLY A 53 -9.12 8.11 13.69
N HIS A 54 -8.42 6.99 13.91
CA HIS A 54 -7.96 6.55 15.22
C HIS A 54 -6.46 6.24 15.28
N HIS A 55 -5.83 5.82 14.18
CA HIS A 55 -4.44 5.36 14.16
C HIS A 55 -3.69 5.90 12.93
N GLU A 56 -2.47 6.39 13.13
CA GLU A 56 -1.53 6.65 12.05
C GLU A 56 -0.99 5.32 11.50
N GLY A 57 -0.52 5.30 10.24
CA GLY A 57 0.12 4.11 9.65
C GLY A 57 -0.84 3.00 9.19
N VAL A 58 -2.15 3.25 9.19
CA VAL A 58 -3.16 2.33 8.61
C VAL A 58 -2.84 1.98 7.15
N ASP A 59 -2.23 2.92 6.43
CA ASP A 59 -1.81 2.73 5.05
C ASP A 59 -0.37 2.22 4.88
N GLY A 60 0.28 1.87 5.99
CA GLY A 60 1.63 1.33 6.06
C GLY A 60 2.67 2.40 6.37
N TYR A 61 3.93 1.96 6.42
CA TYR A 61 5.09 2.77 6.72
C TYR A 61 6.13 2.61 5.62
N VAL A 62 6.89 3.66 5.37
CA VAL A 62 8.10 3.63 4.55
C VAL A 62 9.28 4.04 5.40
N LEU A 63 10.44 3.44 5.16
CA LEU A 63 11.68 3.87 5.79
C LEU A 63 12.33 4.95 4.93
N VAL A 64 12.63 6.10 5.53
CA VAL A 64 13.17 7.28 4.84
C VAL A 64 14.51 7.68 5.44
N THR A 65 15.42 8.20 4.62
CA THR A 65 16.64 8.89 5.08
C THR A 65 16.77 10.23 4.37
N ARG A 66 17.51 11.16 4.99
CA ARG A 66 17.82 12.46 4.38
C ARG A 66 19.04 12.35 3.50
N ASP A 67 18.97 12.98 2.34
CA ASP A 67 20.06 13.15 1.41
C ASP A 67 20.28 14.65 1.14
N ALA A 68 21.55 15.07 1.08
CA ALA A 68 21.90 16.48 0.96
C ALA A 68 21.52 17.09 -0.41
N GLU A 69 21.41 16.27 -1.46
CA GLU A 69 21.15 16.71 -2.83
C GLU A 69 19.71 16.40 -3.26
N ALA A 70 19.22 15.20 -2.98
CA ALA A 70 17.92 14.69 -3.39
C ALA A 70 16.81 14.94 -2.35
N GLY A 71 17.15 15.36 -1.14
CA GLY A 71 16.19 15.64 -0.06
C GLY A 71 15.82 14.38 0.73
N LEU A 72 14.75 13.68 0.33
CA LEU A 72 14.30 12.45 0.99
C LEU A 72 14.45 11.26 0.05
N LEU A 73 15.09 10.20 0.55
CA LEU A 73 15.20 8.92 -0.13
C LEU A 73 14.48 7.84 0.67
N PHE A 74 13.84 6.91 -0.04
CA PHE A 74 12.97 5.89 0.53
C PHE A 74 13.51 4.50 0.26
N TRP A 75 13.48 3.64 1.28
CA TRP A 75 14.03 2.30 1.21
C TRP A 75 13.21 1.38 0.31
N ASN A 76 13.89 0.62 -0.55
CA ASN A 76 13.36 -0.54 -1.26
C ASN A 76 14.19 -1.78 -0.90
N SER A 77 13.53 -2.87 -0.53
CA SER A 77 14.20 -4.11 -0.08
C SER A 77 15.06 -4.80 -1.14
N HIS A 78 14.97 -4.41 -2.41
CA HIS A 78 15.74 -4.98 -3.52
C HIS A 78 16.83 -4.01 -4.03
N SER A 79 16.53 -2.72 -4.12
CA SER A 79 17.40 -1.72 -4.75
C SER A 79 18.00 -0.69 -3.79
N GLY A 80 17.64 -0.70 -2.50
CA GLY A 80 18.10 0.28 -1.51
C GLY A 80 17.35 1.61 -1.56
N PHE A 81 17.96 2.69 -1.04
CA PHE A 81 17.35 4.01 -0.97
C PHE A 81 17.19 4.67 -2.34
N GLY A 82 15.99 5.20 -2.62
CA GLY A 82 15.65 5.84 -3.89
C GLY A 82 14.32 6.60 -3.85
N SER A 83 13.59 6.65 -4.96
CA SER A 83 12.31 7.39 -5.05
C SER A 83 11.18 6.73 -4.27
N LEU A 84 10.24 7.55 -3.74
CA LEU A 84 9.05 7.05 -3.04
C LEU A 84 8.21 6.07 -3.87
N ALA A 85 8.12 6.27 -5.18
CA ALA A 85 7.34 5.41 -6.08
C ALA A 85 7.83 3.95 -6.11
N GLY A 86 9.10 3.73 -5.77
CA GLY A 86 9.69 2.40 -5.65
C GLY A 86 9.83 1.93 -4.21
N ALA A 87 9.38 2.69 -3.20
CA ALA A 87 9.59 2.32 -1.81
C ALA A 87 8.89 1.00 -1.43
N THR A 88 9.52 0.21 -0.57
CA THR A 88 8.86 -0.92 0.08
C THR A 88 7.97 -0.38 1.20
N VAL A 89 6.69 -0.74 1.16
CA VAL A 89 5.72 -0.41 2.21
C VAL A 89 5.67 -1.55 3.21
N PHE A 90 5.85 -1.20 4.48
CA PHE A 90 5.83 -2.13 5.61
C PHE A 90 4.53 -1.95 6.39
N SER A 91 3.97 -3.06 6.87
CA SER A 91 3.00 -3.01 7.96
C SER A 91 3.68 -2.54 9.26
N GLU A 92 2.89 -2.12 10.24
CA GLU A 92 3.39 -1.72 11.57
C GLU A 92 4.23 -2.83 12.22
N ALA A 93 3.75 -4.07 12.15
CA ALA A 93 4.46 -5.22 12.70
C ALA A 93 5.77 -5.51 11.96
N GLU A 94 5.82 -5.35 10.65
CA GLU A 94 7.07 -5.50 9.89
C GLU A 94 8.06 -4.38 10.24
N ALA A 95 7.61 -3.13 10.28
CA ALA A 95 8.44 -1.98 10.64
C ALA A 95 9.04 -2.11 12.06
N ALA A 96 8.26 -2.60 13.03
CA ALA A 96 8.71 -2.80 14.40
C ALA A 96 9.79 -3.89 14.54
N ASN A 97 9.85 -4.85 13.61
CA ASN A 97 10.80 -5.96 13.63
C ASN A 97 11.92 -5.83 12.58
N PHE A 98 11.87 -4.79 11.75
CA PHE A 98 12.85 -4.58 10.69
C PHE A 98 14.07 -3.83 11.23
N ASP A 99 15.26 -4.34 10.95
CA ASP A 99 16.53 -3.70 11.32
C ASP A 99 16.92 -2.67 10.25
N PRO A 100 16.88 -1.35 10.54
CA PRO A 100 17.15 -0.34 9.53
C PRO A 100 18.60 -0.42 9.02
N PRO A 101 18.83 -0.32 7.70
CA PRO A 101 20.17 -0.29 7.13
C PRO A 101 20.98 0.91 7.62
N ILE A 102 22.30 0.75 7.71
CA ILE A 102 23.22 1.87 7.98
C ILE A 102 23.25 2.77 6.73
N ALA A 103 22.99 4.07 6.94
CA ALA A 103 23.04 5.11 5.91
C ALA A 103 23.78 6.34 6.45
N ASP A 104 24.01 7.32 5.58
CA ASP A 104 24.75 8.55 5.92
C ASP A 104 24.00 9.42 6.96
N ASP A 105 22.67 9.44 6.92
CA ASP A 105 21.81 9.95 7.98
C ASP A 105 20.94 8.83 8.57
N GLN A 106 20.53 8.98 9.83
CA GLN A 106 19.73 7.98 10.53
C GLN A 106 18.38 7.76 9.81
N PRO A 107 18.07 6.54 9.35
CA PRO A 107 16.77 6.27 8.76
C PRO A 107 15.64 6.35 9.79
N GLU A 108 14.51 6.91 9.37
CA GLU A 108 13.32 7.10 10.19
C GLU A 108 12.10 6.46 9.52
N TRP A 109 11.14 6.01 10.33
CA TRP A 109 9.88 5.48 9.82
C TRP A 109 8.87 6.60 9.58
N LEU A 110 8.28 6.65 8.40
CA LEU A 110 7.23 7.59 8.05
C LEU A 110 5.94 6.84 7.71
N ALA A 111 4.86 7.18 8.44
CA ALA A 111 3.53 6.67 8.16
C ALA A 111 3.02 7.22 6.81
N LEU A 112 2.47 6.34 5.97
CA LEU A 112 1.84 6.77 4.73
C LEU A 112 0.49 7.44 5.02
N PRO A 113 0.20 8.59 4.38
CA PRO A 113 -1.11 9.19 4.47
C PRO A 113 -2.13 8.31 3.74
N ALA A 114 -3.41 8.57 4.02
CA ALA A 114 -4.49 7.99 3.23
C ALA A 114 -4.30 8.32 1.73
N PRO A 115 -4.54 7.35 0.82
CA PRO A 115 -4.54 7.62 -0.60
C PRO A 115 -5.51 8.75 -0.95
N LEU A 116 -5.16 9.55 -1.96
CA LEU A 116 -6.06 10.55 -2.51
C LEU A 116 -7.29 9.84 -3.11
N ASN A 117 -8.49 10.34 -2.77
CA ASN A 117 -9.76 9.89 -3.34
C ASN A 117 -9.98 10.45 -4.74
#